data_AF-A0A3D6C9Y9-F1
#
_entry.id   AF-A0A3D6C9Y9-F1
#
_cell.length_a   1.000
_cell.length_b   1.000
_cell.length_c   1.000
_cell.angle_alpha   90.00
_cell.angle_beta   90.00
_cell.angle_gamma   90.00
#
_symmetry.space_group_name_H-M   'P 1'
#
loop_
_entity.id
_entity.type
_entity.pdbx_description
1 polymer ?
#
loop_
_entity_poly.entity_id
_entity_poly.type
_entity_poly.pdbx_seq_one_letter_code
_entity_poly.pdbx_strand_id
1 'polypeptide(L)'
;MIRQINIRQLVHALSDALDLVGLDEDQHGKRVAFMARNCAENLGWEGGQLERLYNAALVHDCGVSSTEVHRRLTNELDWEGSQDHCIRGEDLLSRCRLFRDIAPVVRYHHTHWEDLPPELDRQTALAANLIYLTDRADALICQNAHQDILMARHSICDTLFAYRGRFFNAGLVDAFLDAAGNEFFWLAMDSRHLFRYLIQMEQGSCTETADPRTLLEVAGLIADIVDTK
;
A
#
# COMPACT_ATOMS: atom_id res chain seq x y z
N MET A 1 -26.69 -22.82 0.73
CA MET A 1 -25.58 -22.85 -0.24
C MET A 1 -24.63 -21.74 0.19
N ILE A 2 -23.51 -22.07 0.82
CA ILE A 2 -22.54 -21.05 1.24
C ILE A 2 -21.89 -20.53 -0.04
N ARG A 3 -22.05 -19.24 -0.32
CA ARG A 3 -21.42 -18.56 -1.46
C ARG A 3 -19.91 -18.68 -1.25
N GLN A 4 -19.18 -19.24 -2.21
CA GLN A 4 -17.72 -19.27 -2.16
C GLN A 4 -17.20 -17.83 -2.24
N ILE A 5 -16.41 -17.40 -1.25
CA ILE A 5 -15.81 -16.07 -1.20
C ILE A 5 -14.39 -16.15 -1.73
N ASN A 6 -14.05 -15.30 -2.69
CA ASN A 6 -12.71 -15.23 -3.25
C ASN A 6 -11.76 -14.53 -2.26
N ILE A 7 -10.52 -15.03 -2.12
CA ILE A 7 -9.51 -14.40 -1.26
C ILE A 7 -9.31 -12.92 -1.59
N ARG A 8 -9.27 -12.55 -2.88
CA ARG A 8 -9.13 -11.15 -3.31
C ARG A 8 -10.27 -10.27 -2.83
N GLN A 9 -11.50 -10.78 -2.86
CA GLN A 9 -12.66 -10.07 -2.34
C GLN A 9 -12.54 -9.82 -0.84
N LEU A 10 -11.91 -10.75 -0.09
CA LEU A 10 -11.64 -10.52 1.33
C LEU A 10 -10.58 -9.46 1.55
N VAL A 11 -9.49 -9.46 0.76
CA VAL A 11 -8.46 -8.42 0.87
C VAL A 11 -9.03 -7.05 0.55
N HIS A 12 -9.83 -6.94 -0.51
CA HIS A 12 -10.50 -5.69 -0.87
C HIS A 12 -11.52 -5.27 0.20
N ALA A 13 -12.31 -6.19 0.74
CA ALA A 13 -13.24 -5.87 1.83
C ALA A 13 -12.53 -5.41 3.11
N LEU A 14 -11.36 -5.97 3.42
CA LEU A 14 -10.51 -5.49 4.51
C LEU A 14 -10.00 -4.06 4.20
N SER A 15 -9.49 -3.82 2.99
CA SER A 15 -9.08 -2.48 2.55
C SER A 15 -10.22 -1.46 2.62
N ASP A 16 -11.43 -1.83 2.20
CA ASP A 16 -12.63 -0.98 2.31
C ASP A 16 -12.98 -0.70 3.78
N ALA A 17 -12.84 -1.68 4.67
CA ALA A 17 -13.05 -1.47 6.10
C ALA A 17 -12.01 -0.50 6.69
N LEU A 18 -10.75 -0.58 6.26
CA LEU A 18 -9.69 0.35 6.66
C LEU A 18 -10.02 1.79 6.25
N ASP A 19 -10.44 1.98 5.00
CA ASP A 19 -10.84 3.28 4.47
C ASP A 19 -12.01 3.87 5.28
N LEU A 20 -13.00 3.06 5.66
CA LEU A 20 -14.20 3.52 6.40
C LEU A 20 -13.94 3.90 7.86
N VAL A 21 -13.00 3.22 8.50
CA VAL A 21 -12.81 3.31 9.96
C VAL A 21 -11.75 4.34 10.32
N GLY A 22 -10.86 4.69 9.39
CA GLY A 22 -9.52 4.99 9.83
C GLY A 22 -8.65 5.97 9.07
N LEU A 23 -8.95 6.31 7.83
CA LEU A 23 -8.12 7.18 7.00
C LEU A 23 -9.04 8.26 6.44
N ASP A 24 -8.72 9.53 6.70
CA ASP A 24 -9.48 10.69 6.21
C ASP A 24 -9.39 10.84 4.67
N GLU A 25 -8.62 9.96 4.01
CA GLU A 25 -8.45 9.90 2.57
C GLU A 25 -9.05 8.62 1.97
N ASP A 26 -10.23 8.78 1.35
CA ASP A 26 -10.89 7.71 0.60
C ASP A 26 -9.91 7.12 -0.43
N GLN A 27 -9.73 5.79 -0.39
CA GLN A 27 -8.96 4.99 -1.36
C GLN A 27 -7.43 5.17 -1.34
N HIS A 28 -6.83 5.73 -0.29
CA HIS A 28 -5.37 5.85 -0.16
C HIS A 28 -4.63 4.53 -0.43
N GLY A 29 -4.95 3.47 0.33
CA GLY A 29 -4.29 2.16 0.16
C GLY A 29 -4.43 1.59 -1.25
N LYS A 30 -5.55 1.89 -1.93
CA LYS A 30 -5.79 1.48 -3.34
C LYS A 30 -4.90 2.23 -4.32
N ARG A 31 -4.68 3.54 -4.13
CA ARG A 31 -3.77 4.33 -4.97
C ARG A 31 -2.32 3.87 -4.77
N VAL A 32 -1.91 3.65 -3.53
CA VAL A 32 -0.59 3.08 -3.19
C VAL A 32 -0.40 1.72 -3.87
N ALA A 33 -1.39 0.82 -3.75
CA ALA A 33 -1.33 -0.50 -4.37
C ALA A 33 -1.26 -0.45 -5.90
N PHE A 34 -2.00 0.45 -6.54
CA PHE A 34 -1.93 0.68 -7.98
C PHE A 34 -0.53 1.15 -8.40
N MET A 35 -0.02 2.21 -7.76
CA MET A 35 1.27 2.79 -8.10
C MET A 35 2.40 1.78 -7.89
N ALA A 36 2.40 1.08 -6.75
CA ALA A 36 3.43 0.10 -6.42
C ALA A 36 3.44 -1.05 -7.44
N ARG A 37 2.27 -1.58 -7.78
CA ARG A 37 2.15 -2.64 -8.77
C ARG A 37 2.63 -2.19 -10.15
N ASN A 38 2.24 -1.00 -10.61
CA ASN A 38 2.64 -0.49 -11.91
C ASN A 38 4.17 -0.31 -12.01
N CYS A 39 4.79 0.22 -10.95
CA CYS A 39 6.25 0.34 -10.88
C CYS A 39 6.94 -1.03 -10.88
N ALA A 40 6.42 -1.99 -10.12
CA ALA A 40 6.97 -3.35 -10.03
C ALA A 40 6.84 -4.12 -11.35
N GLU A 41 5.73 -3.97 -12.08
CA GLU A 41 5.54 -4.54 -13.42
C GLU A 41 6.59 -4.02 -14.40
N ASN A 42 6.90 -2.71 -14.36
CA ASN A 42 7.96 -2.11 -15.18
C ASN A 42 9.37 -2.62 -14.81
N LEU A 43 9.57 -3.02 -13.55
CA LEU A 43 10.79 -3.66 -13.07
C LEU A 43 10.86 -5.17 -13.41
N GLY A 44 9.85 -5.71 -14.08
CA GLY A 44 9.78 -7.12 -14.46
C GLY A 44 9.41 -8.06 -13.31
N TRP A 45 8.76 -7.56 -12.26
CA TRP A 45 8.20 -8.43 -11.21
C TRP A 45 6.97 -9.14 -11.77
N GLU A 46 6.80 -10.40 -11.39
CA GLU A 46 5.73 -11.24 -11.95
C GLU A 46 5.05 -12.12 -10.90
N GLY A 47 3.86 -12.61 -11.24
CA GLY A 47 3.13 -13.63 -10.49
C GLY A 47 2.97 -13.31 -9.00
N GLY A 48 3.36 -14.26 -8.14
CA GLY A 48 3.21 -14.14 -6.69
C GLY A 48 4.02 -13.02 -6.03
N GLN A 49 4.96 -12.38 -6.73
CA GLN A 49 5.65 -11.19 -6.21
C GLN A 49 4.75 -9.95 -6.30
N LEU A 50 4.11 -9.74 -7.46
CA LEU A 50 3.15 -8.65 -7.66
C LEU A 50 1.94 -8.80 -6.73
N GLU A 51 1.45 -10.03 -6.55
CA GLU A 51 0.29 -10.26 -5.69
C GLU A 51 0.59 -9.98 -4.21
N ARG A 52 1.77 -10.36 -3.74
CA ARG A 52 2.21 -10.03 -2.38
C ARG A 52 2.39 -8.52 -2.19
N LEU A 53 3.04 -7.84 -3.14
CA LEU A 53 3.21 -6.39 -3.10
C LEU A 53 1.85 -5.67 -3.08
N TYR A 54 0.94 -6.05 -3.98
CA TYR A 54 -0.38 -5.45 -4.10
C TYR A 54 -1.20 -5.63 -2.81
N ASN A 55 -1.25 -6.85 -2.27
CA ASN A 55 -1.96 -7.11 -1.02
C ASN A 55 -1.33 -6.36 0.17
N ALA A 56 0.01 -6.31 0.26
CA ALA A 56 0.71 -5.56 1.29
C ALA A 56 0.40 -4.06 1.23
N ALA A 57 0.41 -3.49 0.02
CA ALA A 57 0.10 -2.08 -0.19
C ALA A 57 -1.35 -1.72 0.19
N LEU A 58 -2.32 -2.60 -0.08
CA LEU A 58 -3.72 -2.36 0.29
C LEU A 58 -3.95 -2.26 1.80
N VAL A 59 -3.12 -2.93 2.60
CA VAL A 59 -3.33 -3.08 4.05
C VAL A 59 -2.19 -2.50 4.89
N HIS A 60 -1.25 -1.77 4.28
CA HIS A 60 -0.04 -1.29 4.96
C HIS A 60 -0.36 -0.45 6.22
N ASP A 61 -1.44 0.32 6.18
CA ASP A 61 -1.90 1.18 7.27
C ASP A 61 -2.87 0.50 8.24
N CYS A 62 -3.01 -0.83 8.22
CA CYS A 62 -3.93 -1.54 9.12
C CYS A 62 -3.62 -1.35 10.61
N GLY A 63 -2.40 -0.93 10.96
CA GLY A 63 -2.00 -0.63 12.34
C GLY A 63 -2.30 0.79 12.82
N VAL A 64 -2.80 1.69 11.95
CA VAL A 64 -3.00 3.11 12.31
C VAL A 64 -4.12 3.23 13.34
N SER A 65 -3.80 3.76 14.53
CA SER A 65 -4.70 3.77 15.68
C SER A 65 -5.34 5.11 16.01
N SER A 66 -4.91 6.21 15.38
CA SER A 66 -5.45 7.54 15.68
C SER A 66 -5.40 8.46 14.48
N THR A 67 -6.31 9.44 14.45
CA THR A 67 -6.39 10.49 13.43
C THR A 67 -5.20 11.44 13.47
N GLU A 68 -4.51 11.58 14.62
CA GLU A 68 -3.30 12.41 14.71
C GLU A 68 -2.11 11.77 13.99
N VAL A 69 -1.94 10.46 14.12
CA VAL A 69 -0.93 9.70 13.36
C VAL A 69 -1.22 9.79 11.87
N HIS A 70 -2.49 9.64 11.48
CA HIS A 70 -2.91 9.80 10.08
C HIS A 70 -2.62 11.21 9.51
N ARG A 71 -2.84 12.27 10.30
CA ARG A 71 -2.54 13.63 9.84
C ARG A 71 -1.05 13.84 9.59
N ARG A 72 -0.16 13.24 10.39
CA ARG A 72 1.29 13.36 10.17
C ARG A 72 1.75 12.51 8.99
N LEU A 73 1.18 11.31 8.83
CA LEU A 73 1.36 10.44 7.67
C LEU A 73 1.18 11.19 6.35
N THR A 74 0.10 11.97 6.22
CA THR A 74 -0.21 12.72 5.00
C THR A 74 0.67 13.96 4.81
N ASN A 75 1.21 14.58 5.87
CA ASN A 75 1.82 15.91 5.80
C ASN A 75 3.35 15.93 5.92
N GLU A 76 3.97 14.85 6.40
CA GLU A 76 5.40 14.78 6.68
C GLU A 76 6.03 13.60 5.91
N LEU A 77 7.22 13.81 5.33
CA LEU A 77 7.92 12.73 4.63
C LEU A 77 8.47 11.65 5.58
N ASP A 78 8.84 12.07 6.80
CA ASP A 78 9.25 11.21 7.91
C ASP A 78 8.98 11.97 9.22
N TRP A 79 8.61 11.25 10.29
CA TRP A 79 8.41 11.82 11.62
C TRP A 79 8.60 10.77 12.72
N GLU A 80 8.92 11.25 13.92
CA GLU A 80 9.09 10.40 15.11
C GLU A 80 7.76 9.71 15.48
N GLY A 81 7.75 8.37 15.48
CA GLY A 81 6.56 7.55 15.76
C GLY A 81 5.88 6.97 14.52
N SER A 82 6.36 7.26 13.30
CA SER A 82 5.87 6.64 12.04
C SER A 82 5.97 5.11 12.03
N GLN A 83 6.81 4.53 12.88
CA GLN A 83 7.03 3.09 12.99
C GLN A 83 6.01 2.37 13.87
N ASP A 84 5.28 3.08 14.72
CA ASP A 84 4.40 2.47 15.72
C ASP A 84 3.24 1.70 15.06
N HIS A 85 2.63 2.27 14.01
CA HIS A 85 1.60 1.56 13.26
C HIS A 85 2.17 0.45 12.38
N CYS A 86 3.42 0.54 11.94
CA CYS A 86 4.07 -0.57 11.23
C CYS A 86 4.24 -1.80 12.14
N ILE A 87 4.69 -1.59 13.38
CA ILE A 87 4.84 -2.65 14.40
C ILE A 87 3.48 -3.28 14.69
N ARG A 88 2.47 -2.44 14.89
CA ARG A 88 1.12 -2.90 15.17
C ARG A 88 0.50 -3.65 13.98
N GLY A 89 0.69 -3.14 12.77
CA GLY A 89 0.25 -3.78 11.54
C GLY A 89 0.89 -5.15 11.35
N GLU A 90 2.19 -5.28 11.63
CA GLU A 90 2.87 -6.59 11.62
C GLU A 90 2.23 -7.59 12.60
N ASP A 91 1.99 -7.18 13.84
CA ASP A 91 1.37 -8.03 14.86
C ASP A 91 -0.04 -8.47 14.46
N LEU A 92 -0.87 -7.55 13.96
CA LEU A 92 -2.21 -7.83 13.47
C LEU A 92 -2.19 -8.84 12.30
N LEU A 93 -1.38 -8.58 11.28
CA LEU A 93 -1.33 -9.40 10.06
C LEU A 93 -0.70 -10.77 10.32
N SER A 94 0.26 -10.88 11.23
CA SER A 94 0.93 -12.15 11.59
C SER A 94 -0.02 -13.19 12.16
N ARG A 95 -1.11 -12.74 12.79
CA ARG A 95 -2.16 -13.59 13.39
C ARG A 95 -3.09 -14.22 12.35
N CYS A 96 -3.19 -13.63 11.16
CA CYS A 96 -4.01 -14.13 10.06
C CYS A 96 -3.15 -14.91 9.06
N ARG A 97 -3.49 -16.17 8.76
CA ARG A 97 -2.69 -17.00 7.84
C ARG A 97 -2.60 -16.40 6.44
N LEU A 98 -3.64 -15.70 6.01
CA LEU A 98 -3.70 -15.06 4.69
C LEU A 98 -2.70 -13.92 4.53
N PHE A 99 -2.33 -13.24 5.62
CA PHE A 99 -1.51 -12.03 5.58
C PHE A 99 -0.14 -12.18 6.26
N ARG A 100 0.14 -13.34 6.84
CA ARG A 100 1.38 -13.57 7.57
C ARG A 100 2.64 -13.36 6.73
N ASP A 101 2.59 -13.69 5.44
CA ASP A 101 3.73 -13.56 4.53
C ASP A 101 4.01 -12.12 4.10
N ILE A 102 3.00 -11.23 4.16
CA ILE A 102 3.13 -9.80 3.89
C ILE A 102 3.39 -8.97 5.15
N ALA A 103 3.20 -9.53 6.36
CA ALA A 103 3.40 -8.81 7.61
C ALA A 103 4.80 -8.14 7.73
N PRO A 104 5.91 -8.79 7.33
CA PRO A 104 7.23 -8.14 7.33
C PRO A 104 7.33 -6.96 6.34
N VAL A 105 6.60 -7.00 5.22
CA VAL A 105 6.56 -5.86 4.28
C VAL A 105 5.92 -4.66 4.96
N VAL A 106 4.80 -4.89 5.67
CA VAL A 106 4.12 -3.86 6.45
C VAL A 106 4.97 -3.38 7.63
N ARG A 107 5.75 -4.24 8.27
CA ARG A 107 6.64 -3.84 9.37
C ARG A 107 7.64 -2.74 8.98
N TYR A 108 8.10 -2.74 7.74
CA TYR A 108 9.21 -1.88 7.30
C TYR A 108 8.80 -0.82 6.28
N HIS A 109 7.51 -0.61 6.01
CA HIS A 109 7.07 0.31 4.95
C HIS A 109 7.31 1.81 5.23
N HIS A 110 7.74 2.20 6.43
CA HIS A 110 8.28 3.55 6.71
C HIS A 110 9.78 3.54 7.02
N THR A 111 10.48 2.43 6.76
CA THR A 111 11.94 2.37 6.97
C THR A 111 12.64 2.90 5.73
N HIS A 112 13.52 3.88 5.91
CA HIS A 112 14.37 4.38 4.83
C HIS A 112 15.21 3.26 4.23
N TRP A 113 15.47 3.35 2.93
CA TRP A 113 16.26 2.36 2.20
C TRP A 113 17.64 2.12 2.84
N GLU A 114 18.31 3.18 3.32
CA GLU A 114 19.62 3.09 3.97
C GLU A 114 19.58 2.47 5.38
N ASP A 115 18.41 2.47 6.02
CA ASP A 115 18.20 2.01 7.40
C ASP A 115 17.56 0.60 7.48
N LEU A 116 17.24 -0.02 6.33
CA LEU A 116 16.68 -1.37 6.29
C LEU A 116 17.68 -2.41 6.83
N PRO A 117 17.24 -3.39 7.64
CA PRO A 117 18.13 -4.40 8.20
C PRO A 117 18.85 -5.18 7.09
N PRO A 118 20.18 -5.37 7.17
CA PRO A 118 20.95 -6.07 6.15
C PRO A 118 20.58 -7.56 6.01
N GLU A 119 20.01 -8.16 7.05
CA GLU A 119 19.48 -9.53 7.08
C GLU A 119 18.07 -9.66 6.50
N LEU A 120 17.37 -8.56 6.22
CA LEU A 120 16.04 -8.59 5.66
C LEU A 120 16.07 -9.17 4.25
N ASP A 121 15.13 -10.06 3.94
CA ASP A 121 15.00 -10.62 2.61
C ASP A 121 14.91 -9.50 1.56
N ARG A 122 15.64 -9.67 0.45
CA ARG A 122 15.78 -8.64 -0.58
C ARG A 122 14.42 -8.28 -1.20
N GLN A 123 13.54 -9.26 -1.38
CA GLN A 123 12.22 -9.03 -1.96
C GLN A 123 11.31 -8.29 -0.97
N THR A 124 11.34 -8.65 0.31
CA THR A 124 10.64 -7.91 1.37
C THR A 124 11.15 -6.47 1.47
N ALA A 125 12.46 -6.26 1.48
CA ALA A 125 13.08 -4.94 1.52
C ALA A 125 12.66 -4.06 0.32
N LEU A 126 12.63 -4.63 -0.90
CA LEU A 126 12.12 -3.91 -2.07
C LEU A 126 10.64 -3.58 -1.97
N ALA A 127 9.82 -4.55 -1.56
CA ALA A 127 8.39 -4.36 -1.47
C ALA A 127 8.03 -3.28 -0.43
N ALA A 128 8.66 -3.33 0.74
CA ALA A 128 8.45 -2.34 1.80
C ALA A 128 8.87 -0.94 1.34
N ASN A 129 10.03 -0.83 0.69
CA ASN A 129 10.53 0.46 0.22
C ASN A 129 9.77 1.00 -1.01
N LEU A 130 9.22 0.13 -1.84
CA LEU A 130 8.34 0.53 -2.94
C LEU A 130 7.00 1.03 -2.42
N ILE A 131 6.43 0.35 -1.43
CA ILE A 131 5.23 0.84 -0.72
C ILE A 131 5.53 2.21 -0.13
N TYR A 132 6.65 2.37 0.59
CA TYR A 132 7.06 3.66 1.16
C TYR A 132 7.09 4.77 0.10
N LEU A 133 7.77 4.53 -1.03
CA LEU A 133 7.87 5.47 -2.13
C LEU A 133 6.48 5.90 -2.65
N THR A 134 5.60 4.93 -2.87
CA THR A 134 4.27 5.19 -3.44
C THR A 134 3.27 5.77 -2.44
N ASP A 135 3.42 5.45 -1.16
CA ASP A 135 2.68 6.08 -0.07
C ASP A 135 3.07 7.56 0.07
N ARG A 136 4.37 7.88 0.05
CA ARG A 136 4.81 9.30 0.02
C ARG A 136 4.36 10.02 -1.25
N ALA A 137 4.34 9.32 -2.41
CA ALA A 137 3.80 9.89 -3.64
C ALA A 137 2.31 10.25 -3.50
N ASP A 138 1.52 9.37 -2.88
CA ASP A 138 0.09 9.60 -2.64
C ASP A 138 -0.14 10.80 -1.70
N ALA A 139 0.60 10.85 -0.59
CA ALA A 139 0.57 11.98 0.33
C ALA A 139 0.85 13.32 -0.39
N LEU A 140 1.85 13.35 -1.29
CA LEU A 140 2.15 14.54 -2.09
C LEU A 140 1.04 14.88 -3.10
N ILE A 141 0.38 13.88 -3.69
CA ILE A 141 -0.81 14.11 -4.53
C ILE A 141 -1.91 14.80 -3.70
N CYS A 142 -2.19 14.29 -2.50
CA CYS A 142 -3.21 14.83 -1.61
C CYS A 142 -2.89 16.25 -1.13
N GLN A 143 -1.63 16.55 -0.80
CA GLN A 143 -1.17 17.91 -0.48
C GLN A 143 -1.36 18.89 -1.65
N ASN A 144 -1.31 18.39 -2.90
CA ASN A 144 -1.49 19.17 -4.12
C ASN A 144 -2.92 19.07 -4.70
N ALA A 145 -3.91 18.56 -3.94
CA ALA A 145 -5.28 18.33 -4.42
C ALA A 145 -6.03 19.59 -4.91
N HIS A 146 -5.52 20.78 -4.60
CA HIS A 146 -6.04 22.06 -5.08
C HIS A 146 -5.59 22.39 -6.53
N GLN A 147 -4.68 21.60 -7.10
CA GLN A 147 -4.14 21.75 -8.44
C GLN A 147 -4.53 20.55 -9.31
N ASP A 148 -4.48 20.73 -10.63
CA ASP A 148 -4.59 19.61 -11.56
C ASP A 148 -3.38 18.68 -11.38
N ILE A 149 -3.63 17.38 -11.25
CA ILE A 149 -2.58 16.38 -10.99
C ILE A 149 -1.50 16.36 -12.07
N LEU A 150 -1.86 16.66 -13.33
CA LEU A 150 -0.90 16.73 -14.44
C LEU A 150 -0.01 17.98 -14.35
N MET A 151 -0.44 19.01 -13.63
CA MET A 151 0.41 20.16 -13.30
C MET A 151 1.32 19.85 -12.11
N ALA A 152 0.79 19.19 -11.07
CA ALA A 152 1.53 18.85 -9.86
C ALA A 152 2.56 17.72 -10.07
N ARG A 153 2.41 16.87 -11.08
CA ARG A 153 3.28 15.69 -11.30
C ARG A 153 4.77 15.99 -11.26
N HIS A 154 5.21 17.11 -11.83
CA HIS A 154 6.64 17.43 -11.90
C HIS A 154 7.20 17.74 -10.51
N SER A 155 6.50 18.51 -9.69
CA SER A 155 6.96 18.81 -8.32
C SER A 155 6.95 17.57 -7.42
N ILE A 156 5.99 16.67 -7.62
CA ILE A 156 5.94 15.37 -6.93
C ILE A 156 7.17 14.53 -7.30
N CYS A 157 7.42 14.35 -8.60
CA CYS A 157 8.60 13.63 -9.10
C CYS A 157 9.92 14.23 -8.60
N ASP A 158 10.07 15.55 -8.66
CA ASP A 158 11.27 16.26 -8.21
C ASP A 158 11.50 16.04 -6.70
N THR A 159 10.42 16.09 -5.91
CA THR A 159 10.48 15.85 -4.46
C THR A 159 10.94 14.42 -4.16
N LEU A 160 10.35 13.41 -4.79
CA LEU A 160 10.73 12.00 -4.58
C LEU A 160 12.17 11.73 -5.06
N PHE A 161 12.56 12.31 -6.19
CA PHE A 161 13.92 12.18 -6.75
C PHE A 161 15.00 12.75 -5.81
N ALA A 162 14.70 13.81 -5.05
CA ALA A 162 15.64 14.39 -4.09
C ALA A 162 16.08 13.41 -2.98
N TYR A 163 15.29 12.37 -2.71
CA TYR A 163 15.60 11.35 -1.70
C TYR A 163 16.08 10.01 -2.28
N ARG A 164 16.34 9.97 -3.60
CA ARG A 164 16.83 8.80 -4.31
C ARG A 164 18.18 8.32 -3.73
N GLY A 165 18.25 7.04 -3.40
CA GLY A 165 19.43 6.39 -2.83
C GLY A 165 19.56 6.52 -1.31
N ARG A 166 18.66 7.26 -0.65
CA ARG A 166 18.61 7.43 0.81
C ARG A 166 17.34 6.87 1.40
N PHE A 167 16.22 7.57 1.22
CA PHE A 167 14.91 7.10 1.70
C PHE A 167 14.39 6.02 0.78
N PHE A 168 14.62 6.19 -0.52
CA PHE A 168 14.12 5.29 -1.56
C PHE A 168 15.28 4.62 -2.29
N ASN A 169 15.13 3.34 -2.61
CA ASN A 169 16.04 2.61 -3.46
C ASN A 169 16.13 3.30 -4.83
N ALA A 170 17.34 3.48 -5.32
CA ALA A 170 17.61 4.16 -6.59
C ALA A 170 16.82 3.59 -7.78
N GLY A 171 16.77 2.26 -7.91
CA GLY A 171 16.05 1.61 -9.01
C GLY A 171 14.53 1.69 -8.88
N LEU A 172 14.00 1.79 -7.66
CA LEU A 172 12.57 1.99 -7.43
C LEU A 172 12.14 3.41 -7.82
N VAL A 173 12.95 4.41 -7.50
CA VAL A 173 12.69 5.80 -7.95
C VAL A 173 12.73 5.88 -9.46
N ASP A 174 13.73 5.28 -10.11
CA ASP A 174 13.83 5.28 -11.58
C ASP A 174 12.58 4.64 -12.21
N ALA A 175 12.13 3.49 -11.69
CA ALA A 175 10.91 2.83 -12.16
C ALA A 175 9.64 3.66 -11.93
N PHE A 176 9.56 4.37 -10.80
CA PHE A 176 8.45 5.29 -10.52
C PHE A 176 8.44 6.45 -11.52
N LEU A 177 9.60 7.06 -11.80
CA LEU A 177 9.71 8.16 -12.75
C LEU A 177 9.36 7.72 -14.18
N ASP A 178 9.77 6.51 -14.57
CA ASP A 178 9.41 5.91 -15.86
C ASP A 178 7.88 5.69 -15.96
N ALA A 179 7.26 5.13 -14.92
CA ALA A 179 5.80 4.98 -14.84
C ALA A 179 5.07 6.33 -14.90
N ALA A 180 5.57 7.31 -14.13
CA ALA A 180 5.06 8.67 -14.05
C ALA A 180 5.22 9.49 -15.35
N GLY A 181 6.08 9.04 -16.28
CA GLY A 181 6.18 9.63 -17.61
C GLY A 181 4.91 9.45 -18.46
N ASN A 182 4.05 8.48 -18.10
CA ASN A 182 2.77 8.27 -18.76
C ASN A 182 1.65 9.01 -18.02
N GLU A 183 0.92 9.89 -18.72
CA GLU A 183 -0.19 10.65 -18.12
C GLU A 183 -1.30 9.76 -17.56
N PHE A 184 -1.50 8.56 -18.12
CA PHE A 184 -2.45 7.58 -17.60
C PHE A 184 -2.14 7.18 -16.15
N PHE A 185 -0.86 7.11 -15.76
CA PHE A 185 -0.45 6.80 -14.39
C PHE A 185 -1.08 7.77 -13.39
N TRP A 186 -1.04 9.06 -13.70
CA TRP A 186 -1.60 10.13 -12.88
C TRP A 186 -3.13 10.17 -12.95
N LEU A 187 -3.71 10.05 -14.15
CA LEU A 187 -5.16 10.06 -14.32
C LEU A 187 -5.84 8.86 -13.65
N ALA A 188 -5.14 7.74 -13.48
CA ALA A 188 -5.62 6.58 -12.76
C ALA A 188 -5.82 6.84 -11.25
N MET A 189 -5.25 7.92 -10.70
CA MET A 189 -5.43 8.30 -9.29
C MET A 189 -6.82 8.86 -8.99
N ASP A 190 -7.59 9.26 -10.02
CA ASP A 190 -9.01 9.61 -9.87
C ASP A 190 -9.83 8.36 -9.52
N SER A 191 -10.71 8.51 -8.53
CA SER A 191 -11.49 7.41 -7.94
C SER A 191 -12.29 6.60 -8.96
N ARG A 192 -12.78 7.21 -10.05
CA ARG A 192 -13.55 6.48 -11.08
C ARG A 192 -12.67 5.56 -11.90
N HIS A 193 -11.43 5.97 -12.17
CA HIS A 193 -10.47 5.17 -12.91
C HIS A 193 -9.89 4.06 -12.02
N LEU A 194 -9.58 4.40 -10.77
CA LEU A 194 -9.10 3.44 -9.78
C LEU A 194 -10.13 2.33 -9.53
N PHE A 195 -11.41 2.67 -9.35
CA PHE A 195 -12.47 1.69 -9.15
C PHE A 195 -12.58 0.69 -10.31
N ARG A 196 -12.45 1.16 -11.56
CA ARG A 196 -12.46 0.27 -12.74
C ARG A 196 -11.26 -0.67 -12.75
N TYR A 197 -10.08 -0.18 -12.38
CA TYR A 197 -8.89 -1.00 -12.27
C TYR A 197 -9.07 -2.11 -11.20
N LEU A 198 -9.59 -1.76 -10.03
CA LEU A 198 -9.83 -2.72 -8.95
C LEU A 198 -10.82 -3.82 -9.37
N ILE A 199 -11.92 -3.48 -10.04
CA ILE A 199 -12.86 -4.46 -10.60
C ILE A 199 -12.16 -5.39 -11.60
N GLN A 200 -11.35 -4.85 -12.50
CA GLN A 200 -10.61 -5.66 -13.46
C GLN A 200 -9.63 -6.61 -12.73
N MET A 201 -9.02 -6.14 -11.65
CA MET A 201 -8.15 -6.95 -10.81
C MET A 201 -8.89 -8.04 -10.04
N GLU A 202 -10.14 -7.81 -9.64
CA GLU A 202 -11.01 -8.84 -9.06
C GLU A 202 -11.39 -9.91 -10.06
N GLN A 203 -11.69 -9.51 -11.31
CA GLN A 203 -12.12 -10.42 -12.36
C GLN A 203 -10.96 -11.22 -12.97
N GLY A 204 -9.76 -10.65 -12.97
CA GLY A 204 -8.58 -11.22 -13.61
C GLY A 204 -7.77 -12.20 -12.76
N SER A 205 -8.12 -12.44 -11.49
CA SER A 205 -7.23 -13.16 -10.56
C SER A 205 -7.86 -14.28 -9.73
N CYS A 206 -6.99 -15.25 -9.43
CA CYS A 206 -7.05 -16.44 -8.57
C CYS A 206 -8.43 -17.00 -8.21
N THR A 207 -8.72 -18.22 -8.63
CA THR A 207 -9.90 -19.01 -8.25
C THR A 207 -9.85 -19.55 -6.80
N GLU A 208 -8.86 -19.13 -6.01
CA GLU A 208 -8.71 -19.59 -4.63
C GLU A 208 -9.81 -19.02 -3.74
N THR A 209 -10.60 -19.94 -3.19
CA THR A 209 -11.71 -19.63 -2.29
C THR A 209 -11.25 -19.71 -0.85
N ALA A 210 -11.66 -18.75 -0.03
CA ALA A 210 -11.38 -18.79 1.39
C ALA A 210 -12.15 -19.90 2.09
N ASP A 211 -11.47 -20.70 2.92
CA ASP A 211 -12.10 -21.65 3.81
C ASP A 211 -12.77 -20.92 5.01
N PRO A 212 -13.71 -21.57 5.73
CA PRO A 212 -14.40 -20.96 6.87
C PRO A 212 -13.48 -20.47 8.00
N ARG A 213 -12.31 -21.09 8.20
CA ARG A 213 -11.35 -20.63 9.21
C ARG A 213 -10.67 -19.35 8.76
N THR A 214 -10.25 -19.26 7.50
CA THR A 214 -9.69 -18.03 6.93
C THR A 214 -10.69 -16.88 7.02
N LEU A 215 -11.97 -17.15 6.76
CA LEU A 215 -13.04 -16.15 6.93
C LEU A 215 -13.14 -15.64 8.37
N LEU A 216 -13.08 -16.54 9.35
CA LEU A 216 -13.10 -16.18 10.77
C LEU A 216 -11.86 -15.38 11.19
N GLU A 217 -10.68 -15.77 10.68
CA GLU A 217 -9.42 -15.04 10.95
C GLU A 217 -9.47 -13.61 10.37
N VAL A 218 -9.95 -13.45 9.14
CA VAL A 218 -10.11 -12.11 8.52
C VAL A 218 -11.18 -11.29 9.26
N ALA A 219 -12.30 -11.90 9.64
CA ALA A 219 -13.32 -11.20 10.42
C ALA A 219 -12.80 -10.74 11.80
N GLY A 220 -12.02 -11.58 12.48
CA GLY A 220 -11.36 -11.23 13.73
C GLY A 220 -10.34 -10.10 13.56
N LEU A 221 -9.56 -10.13 12.48
CA LEU A 221 -8.63 -9.06 12.13
C LEU A 221 -9.36 -7.72 11.91
N ILE A 222 -10.46 -7.72 11.16
CA ILE A 222 -11.27 -6.52 10.95
C ILE A 222 -11.80 -5.99 12.29
N ALA A 223 -12.30 -6.87 13.16
CA ALA A 223 -12.79 -6.49 14.48
C ALA A 223 -11.68 -5.85 15.33
N ASP A 224 -10.50 -6.47 15.40
CA ASP A 224 -9.35 -5.94 16.14
C ASP A 224 -8.94 -4.54 15.62
N ILE A 225 -9.01 -4.31 14.30
CA ILE A 225 -8.69 -3.01 13.71
C ILE A 225 -9.76 -1.96 14.05
N VAL A 226 -11.04 -2.35 14.06
CA VAL A 226 -12.14 -1.45 14.41
C VAL A 226 -12.13 -1.08 15.89
N ASP A 227 -11.90 -2.05 16.78
CA ASP A 227 -11.98 -1.88 18.24
C ASP A 227 -10.86 -1.01 18.83
N THR A 228 -9.88 -0.65 18.02
CA THR A 228 -8.65 0.02 18.43
C THR A 228 -8.48 1.42 17.84
N LYS A 229 -9.51 1.89 17.15
CA LYS A 229 -9.70 3.27 16.68
C LYS A 229 -10.66 4.00 17.62
#